data_AF-A0A7W7HKA1-F1
#
_entry.id   AF-A0A7W7HKA1-F1
#
_cell.length_a   1.000
_cell.length_b   1.000
_cell.length_c   1.000
_cell.angle_alpha   90.00
_cell.angle_beta   90.00
_cell.angle_gamma   90.00
#
_symmetry.space_group_name_H-M   'P 1'
#
loop_
_entity.id
_entity.type
_entity.pdbx_description
1 polymer ?
#
loop_
_entity_poly.entity_id
_entity_poly.type
_entity_poly.pdbx_seq_one_letter_code
_entity_poly.pdbx_strand_id
1 'polypeptide(L)'
;MKDTTAAVIGPPRSWEFGTRALILAVGVAGAFDVFLFAGELALRHHLSTGDPAVSPNVLWIIDHPMDVWLLHFVLLGAYIGGFYLWRHRTREMLGYFVPADADGAVWHWSVPVWSLLVGIPAVVRRHDPASGSDVVSALGVDALLDAVRIAGITVLLIGVVAIRDQVRQAIVDSRKPRTTAEPALVPAEFTEGVADDGWWWQVRDTVEEQDLVLLASTGEGEHRWLLIPRGGDPAKARDAIPPGATITAFPEPPAGGVADGWEPPAAEEYHGLLKEPADGALRYRRVGAGEVTVFLEAARAALSWGLYPVDAPDAVVAVVPGG
;
A
#
# COMPACT_ATOMS: atom_id res chain seq x y z
N MET A 1 -8.80 5.93 35.00
CA MET A 1 -9.17 5.89 33.58
C MET A 1 -8.06 6.56 32.80
N LYS A 2 -7.15 5.79 32.19
CA LYS A 2 -6.24 6.32 31.18
C LYS A 2 -7.02 6.30 29.88
N ASP A 3 -7.25 7.47 29.30
CA ASP A 3 -7.68 7.57 27.91
C ASP A 3 -6.60 6.92 27.06
N THR A 4 -6.81 5.67 26.69
CA THR A 4 -6.09 5.02 25.60
C THR A 4 -6.53 5.76 24.35
N THR A 5 -5.84 6.87 24.05
CA THR A 5 -5.93 7.56 22.78
C THR A 5 -5.57 6.50 21.75
N ALA A 6 -6.59 5.94 21.10
CA ALA A 6 -6.41 5.04 19.98
C ALA A 6 -5.46 5.74 19.02
N ALA A 7 -4.23 5.22 18.92
CA ALA A 7 -3.19 5.83 18.10
C ALA A 7 -3.80 6.01 16.72
N VAL A 8 -3.92 7.26 16.26
CA VAL A 8 -4.53 7.58 14.96
C VAL A 8 -3.73 6.82 13.91
N ILE A 9 -4.30 5.72 13.41
CA ILE A 9 -3.65 4.82 12.47
C ILE A 9 -3.71 5.50 11.11
N GLY A 10 -2.56 5.92 10.62
CA GLY A 10 -2.42 6.61 9.34
C GLY A 10 -1.21 6.12 8.56
N PRO A 11 -1.06 6.53 7.29
CA PRO A 11 0.13 6.25 6.50
C PRO A 11 1.41 6.73 7.22
N PRO A 12 2.58 6.15 6.91
CA PRO A 12 3.85 6.59 7.48
C PRO A 12 4.04 8.11 7.34
N ARG A 13 4.53 8.75 8.40
CA ARG A 13 4.76 10.22 8.39
C ARG A 13 5.69 10.66 7.27
N SER A 14 6.65 9.82 6.89
CA SER A 14 7.56 10.06 5.76
C SER A 14 6.80 10.16 4.43
N TRP A 15 5.80 9.30 4.21
CA TRP A 15 4.94 9.37 3.03
C TRP A 15 4.11 10.66 3.02
N GLU A 16 3.50 11.03 4.16
CA GLU A 16 2.75 12.29 4.24
C GLU A 16 3.60 13.51 3.94
N PHE A 17 4.85 13.53 4.45
CA PHE A 17 5.80 14.57 4.15
C PHE A 17 6.12 14.62 2.66
N GLY A 18 6.37 13.47 2.03
CA GLY A 18 6.58 13.36 0.58
C GLY A 18 5.41 13.90 -0.23
N THR A 19 4.17 13.58 0.14
CA THR A 19 2.96 14.09 -0.51
C THR A 19 2.84 15.62 -0.37
N ARG A 20 3.12 16.17 0.81
CA ARG A 20 3.11 17.64 1.03
C ARG A 20 4.22 18.35 0.24
N ALA A 21 5.42 17.77 0.19
CA ALA A 21 6.53 18.29 -0.59
C ALA A 21 6.20 18.29 -2.09
N LEU A 22 5.54 17.24 -2.59
CA LEU A 22 5.07 17.18 -3.98
C LEU A 22 4.01 18.26 -4.26
N ILE A 23 3.00 18.41 -3.40
CA ILE A 23 1.97 19.45 -3.56
C ILE A 23 2.61 20.84 -3.58
N LEU A 24 3.58 21.09 -2.70
CA LEU A 24 4.33 22.36 -2.68
C LEU A 24 5.11 22.57 -3.98
N ALA A 25 5.85 21.57 -4.45
CA ALA A 25 6.61 21.65 -5.69
C ALA A 25 5.71 21.92 -6.91
N VAL A 26 4.58 21.23 -7.00
CA VAL A 26 3.57 21.44 -8.05
C VAL A 26 2.94 22.83 -7.92
N GLY A 27 2.67 23.31 -6.71
CA GLY A 27 2.15 24.65 -6.46
C GLY A 27 3.13 25.75 -6.85
N VAL A 28 4.43 25.59 -6.55
CA VAL A 28 5.48 26.52 -6.97
C VAL A 28 5.62 26.54 -8.49
N ALA A 29 5.61 25.38 -9.14
CA ALA A 29 5.62 25.29 -10.60
C ALA A 29 4.39 25.97 -11.23
N GLY A 30 3.19 25.74 -10.67
CA GLY A 30 1.96 26.37 -11.14
C GLY A 30 1.96 27.90 -10.96
N ALA A 31 2.45 28.40 -9.82
CA ALA A 31 2.59 29.84 -9.60
C ALA A 31 3.58 30.48 -10.59
N PHE A 32 4.66 29.77 -10.91
CA PHE A 32 5.62 30.21 -11.91
C PHE A 32 5.02 30.22 -13.32
N ASP A 33 4.25 29.20 -13.70
CA ASP A 33 3.56 29.17 -15.01
C ASP A 33 2.52 30.29 -15.14
N VAL A 34 1.78 30.61 -14.07
CA VAL A 34 0.86 31.77 -14.05
C VAL A 34 1.63 33.08 -14.24
N PHE A 35 2.82 33.20 -13.66
CA PHE A 35 3.69 34.36 -13.83
C PHE A 35 4.16 34.51 -15.29
N LEU A 36 4.57 33.41 -15.94
CA LEU A 36 4.94 33.40 -17.36
C LEU A 36 3.76 33.78 -18.25
N PHE A 37 2.61 33.13 -18.06
CA PHE A 37 1.37 33.43 -18.79
C PHE A 37 0.98 34.91 -18.70
N ALA A 38 1.00 35.48 -17.48
CA ALA A 38 0.70 36.90 -17.28
C ALA A 38 1.74 37.80 -17.96
N GLY A 39 3.01 37.40 -17.95
CA GLY A 39 4.09 38.11 -18.63
C GLY A 39 3.91 38.15 -20.15
N GLU A 40 3.55 37.02 -20.75
CA GLU A 40 3.29 36.90 -22.19
C GLU A 40 2.07 37.73 -22.62
N LEU A 41 0.98 37.69 -21.84
CA LEU A 41 -0.19 38.53 -22.10
C LEU A 41 0.11 40.03 -21.98
N ALA A 42 0.88 40.43 -20.97
CA ALA A 42 1.30 41.82 -20.80
C ALA A 42 2.19 42.29 -21.94
N LEU A 43 3.14 41.47 -22.38
CA LEU A 43 4.01 41.77 -23.52
C LEU A 43 3.22 41.85 -24.82
N ARG A 44 2.29 40.90 -25.04
CA ARG A 44 1.40 40.93 -26.20
C ARG A 44 0.55 42.19 -26.22
N HIS A 45 -0.02 42.57 -25.08
CA HIS A 45 -0.80 43.79 -24.95
C HIS A 45 0.06 45.02 -25.29
N HIS A 46 1.24 45.15 -24.68
CA HIS A 46 2.21 46.22 -24.94
C HIS A 46 2.55 46.36 -26.42
N LEU A 47 2.90 45.25 -27.09
CA LEU A 47 3.23 45.25 -28.51
C LEU A 47 2.03 45.58 -29.41
N SER A 48 0.81 45.25 -28.98
CA SER A 48 -0.41 45.52 -29.74
C SER A 48 -0.92 46.97 -29.59
N THR A 49 -0.70 47.60 -28.44
CA THR A 49 -1.22 48.95 -28.14
C THR A 49 -0.17 50.05 -28.26
N GLY A 50 1.12 49.72 -28.19
CA GLY A 50 2.22 50.69 -28.17
C GLY A 50 2.34 51.47 -26.85
N ASP A 51 1.66 51.03 -25.78
CA ASP A 51 1.67 51.71 -24.47
C ASP A 51 3.05 51.56 -23.79
N PRO A 52 3.80 52.63 -23.49
CA PRO A 52 5.14 52.53 -22.91
C PRO A 52 5.19 51.93 -21.48
N ALA A 53 4.06 51.76 -20.79
CA ALA A 53 4.05 51.27 -19.41
C ALA A 53 4.14 49.74 -19.32
N VAL A 54 5.36 49.19 -19.35
CA VAL A 54 5.62 47.76 -19.07
C VAL A 54 5.94 47.57 -17.59
N SER A 55 5.35 46.55 -16.94
CA SER A 55 5.65 46.28 -15.52
C SER A 55 7.12 45.84 -15.33
N PRO A 56 7.78 46.21 -14.21
CA PRO A 56 9.16 45.81 -13.96
C PRO A 56 9.40 44.29 -14.00
N ASN A 57 8.38 43.50 -13.65
CA ASN A 57 8.45 42.05 -13.70
C ASN A 57 8.54 41.50 -15.12
N VAL A 58 7.83 42.13 -16.07
CA VAL A 58 7.87 41.75 -17.49
C VAL A 58 9.22 42.15 -18.09
N LEU A 59 9.76 43.33 -17.73
CA LEU A 59 11.11 43.74 -18.13
C LEU A 59 12.16 42.74 -17.64
N TRP A 60 12.05 42.29 -16.38
CA TRP A 60 12.97 41.30 -15.83
C TRP A 60 12.98 39.97 -16.63
N ILE A 61 11.81 39.48 -17.07
CA ILE A 61 11.69 38.28 -17.91
C ILE A 61 12.41 38.48 -19.25
N ILE A 62 12.23 39.65 -19.87
CA ILE A 62 12.84 40.00 -21.15
C ILE A 62 14.37 40.10 -21.02
N ASP A 63 14.85 40.61 -19.89
CA ASP A 63 16.29 40.78 -19.62
C ASP A 63 16.99 39.46 -19.27
N HIS A 64 16.27 38.47 -18.74
CA HIS A 64 16.82 37.20 -18.25
C HIS A 64 16.14 35.95 -18.87
N PRO A 65 16.00 35.86 -20.20
CA PRO A 65 15.21 34.81 -20.84
C PRO A 65 15.79 33.41 -20.58
N MET A 66 17.13 33.30 -20.50
CA MET A 66 17.80 32.03 -20.23
C MET A 66 17.59 31.56 -18.78
N ASP A 67 17.63 32.47 -17.81
CA ASP A 67 17.43 32.12 -16.39
C ASP A 67 15.99 31.70 -16.13
N VAL A 68 15.04 32.42 -16.73
CA VAL A 68 13.61 32.09 -16.70
C VAL A 68 13.37 30.70 -17.31
N TRP A 69 13.97 30.45 -18.48
CA TRP A 69 13.86 29.16 -19.15
C TRP A 69 14.48 28.03 -18.31
N LEU A 70 15.69 28.22 -17.77
CA LEU A 70 16.35 27.22 -16.94
C LEU A 70 15.53 26.91 -15.68
N LEU A 71 15.03 27.95 -15.00
CA LEU A 71 14.17 27.79 -13.83
C LEU A 71 12.89 27.04 -14.19
N HIS A 72 12.25 27.37 -15.31
CA HIS A 72 11.08 26.64 -15.82
C HIS A 72 11.40 25.15 -15.99
N PHE A 73 12.50 24.82 -16.67
CA PHE A 73 12.91 23.44 -16.91
C PHE A 73 13.23 22.67 -15.64
N VAL A 74 13.89 23.31 -14.67
CA VAL A 74 14.19 22.71 -13.37
C VAL A 74 12.90 22.43 -12.61
N LEU A 75 11.96 23.39 -12.55
CA LEU A 75 10.67 23.20 -11.90
C LEU A 75 9.85 22.09 -12.58
N LEU A 76 9.83 22.08 -13.91
CA LEU A 76 9.17 21.07 -14.73
C LEU A 76 9.71 19.67 -14.44
N GLY A 77 11.02 19.50 -14.49
CA GLY A 77 11.68 18.24 -14.17
C GLY A 77 11.45 17.81 -12.71
N ALA A 78 11.50 18.77 -11.77
CA ALA A 78 11.30 18.51 -10.35
C ALA A 78 9.90 18.00 -10.05
N TYR A 79 8.83 18.61 -10.60
CA TYR A 79 7.48 18.15 -10.30
C TYR A 79 7.10 16.87 -11.08
N ILE A 80 7.55 16.71 -12.33
CA ILE A 80 7.34 15.47 -13.11
C ILE A 80 8.06 14.31 -12.43
N GLY A 81 9.36 14.45 -12.20
CA GLY A 81 10.19 13.42 -11.56
C GLY A 81 9.72 13.15 -10.13
N GLY A 82 9.40 14.20 -9.39
CA GLY A 82 8.83 14.12 -8.05
C GLY A 82 7.51 13.35 -8.02
N PHE A 83 6.61 13.57 -8.98
CA PHE A 83 5.36 12.83 -9.09
C PHE A 83 5.59 11.35 -9.36
N TYR A 84 6.43 11.00 -10.35
CA TYR A 84 6.70 9.59 -10.67
C TYR A 84 7.42 8.86 -9.53
N LEU A 85 8.40 9.50 -8.89
CA LEU A 85 9.08 8.95 -7.72
C LEU A 85 8.12 8.76 -6.54
N TRP A 86 7.27 9.76 -6.27
CA TRP A 86 6.25 9.68 -5.23
C TRP A 86 5.25 8.56 -5.51
N ARG A 87 4.77 8.43 -6.75
CA ARG A 87 3.83 7.39 -7.16
C ARG A 87 4.44 5.99 -7.04
N HIS A 88 5.69 5.83 -7.46
CA HIS A 88 6.43 4.58 -7.32
C HIS A 88 6.59 4.18 -5.84
N ARG A 89 7.06 5.11 -4.98
CA ARG A 89 7.18 4.88 -3.54
C ARG A 89 5.84 4.60 -2.87
N THR A 90 4.76 5.23 -3.33
CA THR A 90 3.40 4.98 -2.83
C THR A 90 2.95 3.57 -3.16
N ARG A 91 3.22 3.09 -4.38
CA ARG A 91 2.93 1.71 -4.80
C ARG A 91 3.74 0.70 -3.98
N GLU A 92 5.05 0.93 -3.82
CA GLU A 92 5.89 0.07 -2.97
C GLU A 92 5.37 0.00 -1.54
N MET A 93 5.06 1.16 -0.95
CA MET A 93 4.47 1.24 0.39
C MET A 93 3.15 0.46 0.48
N LEU A 94 2.26 0.61 -0.51
CA LEU A 94 0.98 -0.10 -0.53
C LEU A 94 1.15 -1.61 -0.73
N GLY A 95 2.20 -2.06 -1.41
CA GLY A 95 2.51 -3.49 -1.54
C GLY A 95 2.63 -4.19 -0.18
N TYR A 96 3.06 -3.48 0.86
CA TYR A 96 3.12 -4.02 2.23
C TYR A 96 1.77 -4.07 2.95
N PHE A 97 0.82 -3.21 2.59
CA PHE A 97 -0.47 -3.08 3.30
C PHE A 97 -1.64 -3.71 2.56
N VAL A 98 -1.67 -3.61 1.23
CA VAL A 98 -2.78 -4.04 0.36
C VAL A 98 -2.22 -4.66 -0.93
N PRO A 99 -1.61 -5.86 -0.87
CA PRO A 99 -0.89 -6.46 -2.01
C PRO A 99 -1.79 -6.62 -3.26
N ALA A 100 -3.07 -6.92 -3.05
CA ALA A 100 -4.03 -7.19 -4.13
C ALA A 100 -4.56 -5.93 -4.83
N ASP A 101 -4.49 -4.74 -4.22
CA ASP A 101 -5.13 -3.52 -4.75
C ASP A 101 -4.22 -2.28 -4.72
N ALA A 102 -2.90 -2.48 -4.60
CA ALA A 102 -1.93 -1.40 -4.61
C ALA A 102 -2.03 -0.54 -5.89
N ASP A 103 -2.40 -1.15 -7.02
CA ASP A 103 -2.49 -0.51 -8.32
C ASP A 103 -3.77 0.32 -8.48
N GLY A 104 -4.89 -0.18 -7.96
CA GLY A 104 -6.16 0.52 -7.95
C GLY A 104 -6.08 1.79 -7.10
N ALA A 105 -5.44 1.70 -5.94
CA ALA A 105 -5.30 2.83 -5.00
C ALA A 105 -4.38 3.96 -5.49
N VAL A 106 -3.52 3.73 -6.49
CA VAL A 106 -2.65 4.77 -7.11
C VAL A 106 -3.08 5.16 -8.52
N TRP A 107 -4.25 4.69 -8.95
CA TRP A 107 -4.81 4.99 -10.24
C TRP A 107 -5.85 6.12 -10.14
N HIS A 108 -5.69 7.14 -10.98
CA HIS A 108 -6.67 8.20 -11.12
C HIS A 108 -6.63 8.73 -12.55
N TRP A 109 -7.81 9.02 -13.12
CA TRP A 109 -7.95 9.51 -14.51
C TRP A 109 -7.20 10.82 -14.78
N SER A 110 -6.94 11.60 -13.74
CA SER A 110 -6.19 12.85 -13.87
C SER A 110 -4.76 12.64 -14.33
N VAL A 111 -4.14 11.48 -14.08
CA VAL A 111 -2.76 11.19 -14.47
C VAL A 111 -2.59 11.18 -15.99
N PRO A 112 -3.38 10.41 -16.78
CA PRO A 112 -3.29 10.48 -18.23
C PRO A 112 -3.70 11.86 -18.78
N VAL A 113 -4.72 12.51 -18.20
CA VAL A 113 -5.14 13.85 -18.64
C VAL A 113 -4.04 14.90 -18.42
N TRP A 114 -3.43 14.92 -17.24
CA TRP A 114 -2.27 15.77 -16.94
C TRP A 114 -1.11 15.49 -17.90
N SER A 115 -0.80 14.21 -18.14
CA SER A 115 0.30 13.83 -19.04
C SER A 115 0.08 14.37 -20.46
N LEU A 116 -1.17 14.32 -20.95
CA LEU A 116 -1.54 14.92 -22.23
C LEU A 116 -1.40 16.45 -22.21
N LEU A 117 -1.91 17.12 -21.18
CA LEU A 117 -1.86 18.58 -21.07
C LEU A 117 -0.44 19.14 -20.92
N VAL A 118 0.49 18.36 -20.34
CA VAL A 118 1.92 18.72 -20.30
C VAL A 118 2.63 18.38 -21.62
N GLY A 119 2.26 17.27 -22.26
CA GLY A 119 2.89 16.81 -23.50
C GLY A 119 2.50 17.61 -24.74
N ILE A 120 1.22 18.00 -24.87
CA ILE A 120 0.70 18.73 -26.05
C ILE A 120 1.50 20.02 -26.32
N PRO A 121 1.74 20.92 -25.35
CA PRO A 121 2.56 22.11 -25.56
C PRO A 121 3.95 21.83 -26.13
N ALA A 122 4.62 20.77 -25.67
CA ALA A 122 5.94 20.40 -26.16
C ALA A 122 5.89 19.92 -27.63
N VAL A 123 4.84 19.19 -28.01
CA VAL A 123 4.62 18.74 -29.38
C VAL A 123 4.29 19.92 -30.30
N VAL A 124 3.41 20.84 -29.87
CA VAL A 124 3.03 22.03 -30.65
C VAL A 124 4.25 22.93 -30.91
N ARG A 125 5.01 23.28 -29.86
CA ARG A 125 6.22 24.11 -30.00
C ARG A 125 7.28 23.49 -30.91
N ARG A 126 7.35 22.16 -30.99
CA ARG A 126 8.27 21.47 -31.90
C ARG A 126 7.87 21.60 -33.37
N HIS A 127 6.57 21.69 -33.68
CA HIS A 127 6.03 21.68 -35.05
C HIS A 127 5.66 23.05 -35.59
N ASP A 128 5.62 24.08 -34.73
CA ASP A 128 5.41 25.47 -35.13
C ASP A 128 6.73 26.27 -35.03
N PRO A 129 7.62 26.18 -36.04
CA PRO A 129 8.80 27.02 -36.10
C PRO A 129 8.32 28.44 -36.41
N ALA A 130 8.07 29.23 -35.38
CA ALA A 130 7.59 30.61 -35.49
C ALA A 130 8.32 31.35 -36.62
N SER A 131 7.62 31.60 -37.73
CA SER A 131 8.11 32.47 -38.78
C SER A 131 8.15 33.89 -38.20
N GLY A 132 9.35 34.48 -38.10
CA GLY A 132 9.61 35.72 -37.35
C GLY A 132 8.86 36.99 -37.77
N SER A 133 7.80 36.91 -38.58
CA SER A 133 7.00 38.03 -39.06
C SER A 133 5.77 38.38 -38.19
N ASP A 134 5.36 37.55 -37.21
CA ASP A 134 4.21 37.86 -36.34
C ASP A 134 4.43 37.47 -34.86
N VAL A 135 5.20 38.30 -34.17
CA VAL A 135 5.52 38.16 -32.74
C VAL A 135 4.25 38.22 -31.86
N VAL A 136 3.24 39.01 -32.25
CA VAL A 136 2.00 39.16 -31.47
C VAL A 136 1.17 37.88 -31.50
N SER A 137 1.09 37.23 -32.66
CA SER A 137 0.44 35.93 -32.78
C SER A 137 1.21 34.83 -32.05
N ALA A 138 2.55 34.81 -32.16
CA ALA A 138 3.40 33.85 -31.44
C ALA A 138 3.19 33.93 -29.92
N LEU A 139 3.21 35.13 -29.33
CA LEU A 139 2.91 35.33 -27.91
C LEU A 139 1.48 34.89 -27.53
N GLY A 140 0.53 34.99 -28.46
CA GLY A 140 -0.82 34.48 -28.26
C GLY A 140 -0.89 32.95 -28.21
N VAL A 141 -0.10 32.27 -29.04
CA VAL A 141 0.02 30.80 -29.03
C VAL A 141 0.73 30.36 -27.75
N ASP A 142 1.83 30.99 -27.38
CA ASP A 142 2.56 30.66 -26.15
C ASP A 142 1.69 30.81 -24.91
N ALA A 143 0.93 31.92 -24.81
CA ALA A 143 0.02 32.13 -23.69
C ALA A 143 -1.08 31.06 -23.64
N LEU A 144 -1.57 30.60 -24.79
CA LEU A 144 -2.53 29.50 -24.86
C LEU A 144 -1.89 28.18 -24.39
N LEU A 145 -0.65 27.91 -24.77
CA LEU A 145 0.07 26.70 -24.36
C LEU A 145 0.37 26.70 -22.85
N ASP A 146 0.72 27.84 -22.28
CA ASP A 146 0.90 27.99 -20.84
C ASP A 146 -0.44 27.87 -20.09
N ALA A 147 -1.54 28.39 -20.64
CA ALA A 147 -2.87 28.17 -20.07
C ALA A 147 -3.26 26.68 -20.05
N VAL A 148 -2.97 25.94 -21.12
CA VAL A 148 -3.17 24.48 -21.21
C VAL A 148 -2.32 23.76 -20.15
N ARG A 149 -1.07 24.19 -19.95
CA ARG A 149 -0.19 23.63 -18.92
C ARG A 149 -0.68 23.92 -17.50
N ILE A 150 -1.13 25.14 -17.21
CA ILE A 150 -1.73 25.51 -15.91
C ILE A 150 -2.96 24.64 -15.62
N ALA A 151 -3.80 24.39 -16.62
CA ALA A 151 -4.91 23.44 -16.50
C ALA A 151 -4.40 22.02 -16.19
N GLY A 152 -3.32 21.57 -16.85
CA GLY A 152 -2.64 20.32 -16.55
C GLY A 152 -2.16 20.23 -15.09
N ILE A 153 -1.48 21.25 -14.58
CA ILE A 153 -1.01 21.32 -13.19
C ILE A 153 -2.18 21.25 -12.21
N THR A 154 -3.28 21.93 -12.51
CA THR A 154 -4.49 21.89 -11.68
C THR A 154 -5.08 20.47 -11.64
N VAL A 155 -5.16 19.80 -12.80
CA VAL A 155 -5.60 18.41 -12.90
C VAL A 155 -4.67 17.47 -12.12
N LEU A 156 -3.36 17.70 -12.15
CA LEU A 156 -2.40 16.93 -11.35
C LEU A 156 -2.64 17.10 -9.85
N LEU A 157 -2.84 18.34 -9.37
CA LEU A 157 -3.12 18.60 -7.95
C LEU A 157 -4.37 17.86 -7.48
N ILE A 158 -5.45 17.90 -8.27
CA ILE A 158 -6.67 17.13 -8.01
C ILE A 158 -6.34 15.64 -7.90
N GLY A 159 -5.53 15.13 -8.84
CA GLY A 159 -5.07 13.75 -8.83
C GLY A 159 -4.28 13.35 -7.59
N VAL A 160 -3.31 14.16 -7.18
CA VAL A 160 -2.47 13.87 -6.01
C VAL A 160 -3.31 13.87 -4.74
N VAL A 161 -4.27 14.79 -4.60
CA VAL A 161 -5.18 14.82 -3.45
C VAL A 161 -6.13 13.62 -3.45
N ALA A 162 -6.73 13.30 -4.59
CA ALA A 162 -7.61 12.14 -4.72
C ALA A 162 -6.89 10.82 -4.43
N ILE A 163 -5.70 10.62 -5.00
CA ILE A 163 -4.86 9.43 -4.74
C ILE A 163 -4.45 9.39 -3.26
N ARG A 164 -4.10 10.54 -2.66
CA ARG A 164 -3.77 10.60 -1.22
C ARG A 164 -4.93 10.09 -0.37
N ASP A 165 -6.15 10.49 -0.70
CA ASP A 165 -7.34 10.09 0.05
C ASP A 165 -7.69 8.62 -0.20
N GLN A 166 -7.57 8.14 -1.45
CA GLN A 166 -7.71 6.72 -1.81
C GLN A 166 -6.70 5.84 -1.04
N VAL A 167 -5.42 6.23 -0.99
CA VAL A 167 -4.37 5.53 -0.25
C VAL A 167 -4.70 5.45 1.24
N ARG A 168 -5.16 6.57 1.83
CA ARG A 168 -5.55 6.60 3.25
C ARG A 168 -6.74 5.66 3.50
N GLN A 169 -7.73 5.69 2.63
CA GLN A 169 -8.90 4.82 2.73
C GLN A 169 -8.50 3.34 2.58
N ALA A 170 -7.68 2.99 1.59
CA ALA A 170 -7.19 1.63 1.38
C ALA A 170 -6.42 1.09 2.60
N ILE A 171 -5.58 1.91 3.24
CA ILE A 171 -4.88 1.53 4.47
C ILE A 171 -5.86 1.30 5.63
N VAL A 172 -6.88 2.15 5.77
CA VAL A 172 -7.92 1.98 6.79
C VAL A 172 -8.74 0.71 6.53
N ASP A 173 -9.15 0.49 5.28
CA ASP A 173 -9.99 -0.64 4.89
C ASP A 173 -9.25 -1.97 4.98
N SER A 174 -7.94 -2.01 4.69
CA SER A 174 -7.10 -3.21 4.85
C SER A 174 -7.01 -3.73 6.29
N ARG A 175 -7.34 -2.89 7.27
CA ARG A 175 -7.29 -3.22 8.69
C ARG A 175 -8.68 -3.39 9.32
N LYS A 176 -9.75 -3.11 8.58
CA LYS A 176 -11.08 -3.55 9.01
C LYS A 176 -11.06 -5.09 8.97
N PRO A 177 -11.62 -5.78 9.97
CA PRO A 177 -11.91 -7.20 9.83
C PRO A 177 -12.67 -7.35 8.52
N ARG A 178 -12.16 -8.16 7.60
CA ARG A 178 -12.83 -8.43 6.34
C ARG A 178 -14.11 -9.17 6.71
N THR A 179 -15.20 -8.44 6.92
CA THR A 179 -16.54 -8.98 7.07
C THR A 179 -17.03 -9.37 5.67
N THR A 180 -16.27 -10.24 5.02
CA THR A 180 -16.82 -11.09 3.98
C THR A 180 -17.76 -11.99 4.75
N ALA A 181 -19.06 -11.70 4.69
CA ALA A 181 -20.06 -12.71 4.90
C ALA A 181 -19.77 -13.78 3.84
N GLU A 182 -18.96 -14.77 4.22
CA GLU A 182 -18.95 -16.07 3.57
C GLU A 182 -20.42 -16.52 3.51
N PRO A 183 -20.90 -17.04 2.37
CA PRO A 183 -22.10 -17.87 2.43
C PRO A 183 -21.80 -18.94 3.48
N ALA A 184 -22.64 -19.05 4.51
CA ALA A 184 -22.50 -20.07 5.55
C ALA A 184 -22.27 -21.41 4.85
N LEU A 185 -21.02 -21.87 4.86
CA LEU A 185 -20.68 -23.19 4.41
C LEU A 185 -21.40 -24.10 5.39
N VAL A 186 -22.37 -24.84 4.86
CA VAL A 186 -22.96 -25.97 5.56
C VAL A 186 -21.78 -26.80 6.06
N PRO A 187 -21.66 -27.06 7.38
CA PRO A 187 -20.56 -27.86 7.89
C PRO A 187 -20.51 -29.15 7.08
N ALA A 188 -19.38 -29.39 6.41
CA ALA A 188 -19.07 -30.74 6.00
C ALA A 188 -19.12 -31.57 7.29
N GLU A 189 -19.88 -32.66 7.28
CA GLU A 189 -19.88 -33.65 8.35
C GLU A 189 -18.48 -34.27 8.45
N PHE A 190 -17.55 -33.52 9.03
CA PHE A 190 -16.41 -34.10 9.70
C PHE A 190 -16.97 -34.68 10.99
N THR A 191 -16.76 -35.97 11.21
CA THR A 191 -16.93 -36.57 12.54
C THR A 191 -15.98 -35.87 13.50
N GLU A 192 -16.44 -34.76 14.09
CA GLU A 192 -15.77 -34.02 15.15
C GLU A 192 -15.48 -34.98 16.31
N GLY A 193 -14.19 -35.24 16.54
CA GLY A 193 -13.77 -35.91 17.77
C GLY A 193 -14.02 -34.98 18.97
N VAL A 194 -14.32 -35.56 20.12
CA VAL A 194 -14.28 -34.81 21.39
C VAL A 194 -12.83 -34.76 21.84
N ALA A 195 -12.33 -33.59 22.28
CA ALA A 195 -10.99 -33.45 22.86
C ALA A 195 -10.94 -34.04 24.29
N ASP A 196 -11.30 -35.32 24.39
CA ASP A 196 -11.33 -36.10 25.62
C ASP A 196 -9.93 -36.57 26.02
N ASP A 197 -9.84 -37.34 27.11
CA ASP A 197 -8.55 -37.85 27.58
C ASP A 197 -7.84 -38.70 26.52
N GLY A 198 -8.57 -39.44 25.69
CA GLY A 198 -8.02 -40.26 24.61
C GLY A 198 -7.34 -39.41 23.53
N TRP A 199 -7.97 -38.31 23.13
CA TRP A 199 -7.36 -37.34 22.22
C TRP A 199 -6.08 -36.73 22.81
N TRP A 200 -6.11 -36.34 24.09
CA TRP A 200 -4.92 -35.81 24.77
C TRP A 200 -3.81 -36.86 24.97
N TRP A 201 -4.15 -38.15 25.05
CA TRP A 201 -3.16 -39.24 25.00
C TRP A 201 -2.43 -39.25 23.67
N GLN A 202 -3.15 -39.17 22.54
CA GLN A 202 -2.53 -39.12 21.20
C GLN A 202 -1.65 -37.88 21.01
N VAL A 203 -2.09 -36.73 21.52
CA VAL A 203 -1.29 -35.50 21.54
C VAL A 203 0.00 -35.70 22.33
N ARG A 204 -0.07 -36.33 23.51
CA ARG A 204 1.15 -36.61 24.29
C ARG A 204 2.11 -37.49 23.51
N ASP A 205 1.63 -38.58 22.93
CA ASP A 205 2.48 -39.53 22.20
C ASP A 205 3.18 -38.81 21.03
N THR A 206 2.47 -37.93 20.32
CA THR A 206 3.05 -37.11 19.23
C THR A 206 4.12 -36.13 19.73
N VAL A 207 3.88 -35.51 20.89
CA VAL A 207 4.81 -34.54 21.50
C VAL A 207 6.08 -35.21 22.04
N GLU A 208 6.08 -36.50 22.35
CA GLU A 208 7.31 -37.22 22.76
C GLU A 208 8.34 -37.28 21.62
N GLU A 209 7.87 -37.34 20.38
CA GLU A 209 8.70 -37.52 19.19
C GLU A 209 9.15 -36.18 18.58
N GLN A 210 8.31 -35.14 18.64
CA GLN A 210 8.54 -33.86 17.97
C GLN A 210 7.79 -32.68 18.62
N ASP A 211 8.11 -31.46 18.17
CA ASP A 211 7.32 -30.28 18.52
C ASP A 211 5.93 -30.38 17.88
N LEU A 212 4.88 -30.07 18.63
CA LEU A 212 3.50 -30.08 18.13
C LEU A 212 2.90 -28.68 18.18
N VAL A 213 2.18 -28.32 17.11
CA VAL A 213 1.42 -27.08 17.05
C VAL A 213 -0.07 -27.36 17.13
N LEU A 214 -0.75 -26.65 18.04
CA LEU A 214 -2.19 -26.66 18.15
C LEU A 214 -2.74 -25.29 17.78
N LEU A 215 -3.77 -25.27 16.94
CA LEU A 215 -4.61 -24.09 16.69
C LEU A 215 -5.88 -24.22 17.51
N ALA A 216 -6.09 -23.31 18.45
CA ALA A 216 -7.36 -23.18 19.15
C ALA A 216 -8.19 -22.08 18.49
N SER A 217 -9.44 -22.41 18.15
CA SER A 217 -10.39 -21.51 17.50
C SER A 217 -11.65 -21.35 18.35
N THR A 218 -11.95 -20.11 18.74
CA THR A 218 -13.17 -19.73 19.49
C THR A 218 -14.08 -18.86 18.61
N GLY A 219 -15.00 -19.50 17.89
CA GLY A 219 -15.88 -18.81 16.94
C GLY A 219 -15.15 -18.33 15.67
N GLU A 220 -15.81 -17.47 14.88
CA GLU A 220 -15.42 -17.11 13.50
C GLU A 220 -14.19 -16.19 13.35
N GLY A 221 -13.42 -15.92 14.41
CA GLY A 221 -12.29 -14.99 14.27
C GLY A 221 -11.23 -14.97 15.36
N GLU A 222 -11.41 -15.74 16.44
CA GLU A 222 -10.39 -15.85 17.48
C GLU A 222 -9.60 -17.13 17.28
N HIS A 223 -8.39 -16.98 16.75
CA HIS A 223 -7.44 -18.07 16.55
C HIS A 223 -6.21 -17.84 17.42
N ARG A 224 -5.78 -18.90 18.11
CA ARG A 224 -4.61 -18.86 18.96
C ARG A 224 -3.73 -20.07 18.72
N TRP A 225 -2.46 -19.80 18.41
CA TRP A 225 -1.44 -20.84 18.36
C TRP A 225 -0.96 -21.22 19.76
N LEU A 226 -0.79 -22.52 19.96
CA LEU A 226 -0.11 -23.12 21.10
C LEU A 226 0.99 -24.03 20.54
N LEU A 227 2.21 -23.84 21.02
CA LEU A 227 3.34 -24.71 20.70
C LEU A 227 3.62 -25.57 21.92
N ILE A 228 3.60 -26.89 21.74
CA ILE A 228 4.05 -27.86 22.73
C ILE A 228 5.41 -28.36 22.26
N PRO A 229 6.52 -27.92 22.90
CA PRO A 229 7.85 -28.41 22.55
C PRO A 229 7.94 -29.92 22.78
N ARG A 230 8.84 -30.58 22.06
CA ARG A 230 9.12 -32.00 22.23
C ARG A 230 9.41 -32.36 23.69
N GLY A 231 8.71 -33.38 24.21
CA GLY A 231 8.78 -33.80 25.61
C GLY A 231 8.16 -32.80 26.60
N GLY A 232 7.47 -31.77 26.10
CA GLY A 232 6.68 -30.83 26.88
C GLY A 232 5.40 -31.47 27.43
N ASP A 233 4.78 -30.78 28.40
CA ASP A 233 3.57 -31.26 29.07
C ASP A 233 2.30 -30.75 28.36
N PRO A 234 1.50 -31.62 27.71
CA PRO A 234 0.27 -31.23 27.04
C PRO A 234 -0.81 -30.71 28.00
N ALA A 235 -0.74 -31.02 29.31
CA ALA A 235 -1.72 -30.54 30.27
C ALA A 235 -1.75 -29.01 30.35
N LYS A 236 -0.59 -28.35 30.18
CA LYS A 236 -0.52 -26.88 30.14
C LYS A 236 -1.23 -26.29 28.92
N ALA A 237 -1.17 -26.99 27.78
CA ALA A 237 -1.91 -26.57 26.60
C ALA A 237 -3.41 -26.78 26.81
N ARG A 238 -3.79 -27.93 27.37
CA ARG A 238 -5.18 -28.24 27.74
C ARG A 238 -5.79 -27.17 28.66
N ASP A 239 -5.09 -26.78 29.71
CA ASP A 239 -5.55 -25.77 30.68
C ASP A 239 -5.66 -24.36 30.08
N ALA A 240 -4.95 -24.08 28.99
CA ALA A 240 -4.94 -22.79 28.32
C ALA A 240 -6.05 -22.63 27.27
N ILE A 241 -6.76 -23.70 26.92
CA ILE A 241 -7.80 -23.72 25.89
C ILE A 241 -9.17 -23.58 26.55
N PRO A 242 -9.98 -22.58 26.15
CA PRO A 242 -11.31 -22.41 26.73
C PRO A 242 -12.26 -23.55 26.32
N PRO A 243 -13.23 -23.91 27.19
CA PRO A 243 -14.30 -24.84 26.84
C PRO A 243 -15.05 -24.41 25.58
N GLY A 244 -15.44 -25.36 24.74
CA GLY A 244 -16.12 -25.11 23.46
C GLY A 244 -15.21 -24.67 22.32
N ALA A 245 -13.90 -24.52 22.53
CA ALA A 245 -12.97 -24.25 21.44
C ALA A 245 -12.81 -25.46 20.52
N THR A 246 -12.64 -25.20 19.22
CA THR A 246 -12.18 -26.22 18.27
C THR A 246 -10.66 -26.21 18.27
N ILE A 247 -10.05 -27.37 18.48
CA ILE A 247 -8.60 -27.57 18.43
C ILE A 247 -8.25 -28.31 17.15
N THR A 248 -7.30 -27.78 16.40
CA THR A 248 -6.68 -28.47 15.26
C THR A 248 -5.22 -28.76 15.60
N ALA A 249 -4.84 -30.03 15.63
CA ALA A 249 -3.46 -30.46 15.83
C ALA A 249 -2.80 -30.69 14.47
N PHE A 250 -1.70 -30.00 14.21
CA PHE A 250 -0.88 -30.18 13.01
C PHE A 250 0.33 -31.03 13.37
N PRO A 251 0.49 -32.22 12.77
CA PRO A 251 1.58 -33.12 13.11
C PRO A 251 2.92 -32.61 12.58
N GLU A 252 2.95 -31.78 11.56
CA GLU A 252 4.19 -31.20 11.08
C GLU A 252 4.71 -30.11 12.05
N PRO A 253 5.95 -30.21 12.55
CA PRO A 253 6.52 -29.20 13.43
C PRO A 253 6.76 -27.90 12.66
N PRO A 254 6.78 -26.73 13.36
CA PRO A 254 7.09 -25.48 12.70
C PRO A 254 8.54 -25.51 12.21
N ALA A 255 8.76 -24.99 11.00
CA ALA A 255 10.09 -24.84 10.44
C ALA A 255 10.93 -23.85 11.27
N GLY A 256 12.19 -24.22 11.50
CA GLY A 256 13.22 -23.35 12.06
C GLY A 256 14.14 -22.81 10.97
N GLY A 257 14.24 -21.49 10.83
CA GLY A 257 15.17 -20.86 9.89
C GLY A 257 14.63 -20.67 8.46
N VAL A 258 15.56 -20.47 7.52
CA VAL A 258 15.32 -19.83 6.20
C VAL A 258 14.34 -20.63 5.34
N ALA A 259 13.29 -19.97 4.87
CA ALA A 259 12.24 -20.53 4.01
C ALA A 259 12.63 -20.73 2.52
N ASP A 260 13.93 -20.72 2.20
CA ASP A 260 14.40 -20.71 0.82
C ASP A 260 14.18 -22.08 0.16
N GLY A 261 13.36 -22.10 -0.90
CA GLY A 261 13.04 -23.30 -1.67
C GLY A 261 11.97 -24.19 -1.04
N TRP A 262 11.34 -23.76 0.05
CA TRP A 262 10.18 -24.46 0.61
C TRP A 262 8.90 -24.02 -0.12
N GLU A 263 8.11 -25.01 -0.56
CA GLU A 263 6.81 -24.79 -1.18
C GLU A 263 5.73 -25.51 -0.34
N PRO A 264 4.66 -24.82 0.07
CA PRO A 264 3.57 -25.47 0.78
C PRO A 264 2.81 -26.44 -0.14
N PRO A 265 2.10 -27.43 0.42
CA PRO A 265 1.08 -28.18 -0.30
C PRO A 265 0.08 -27.21 -0.95
N ALA A 266 -0.38 -27.49 -2.16
CA ALA A 266 -1.34 -26.62 -2.84
C ALA A 266 -2.68 -26.57 -2.09
N ALA A 267 -3.07 -25.38 -1.64
CA ALA A 267 -4.35 -25.10 -1.00
C ALA A 267 -4.82 -23.68 -1.36
N GLU A 268 -6.13 -23.43 -1.29
CA GLU A 268 -6.67 -22.09 -1.48
C GLU A 268 -6.30 -21.17 -0.31
N GLU A 269 -6.14 -21.76 0.88
CA GLU A 269 -5.91 -21.06 2.12
C GLU A 269 -5.10 -21.86 3.14
N TYR A 270 -4.39 -21.12 4.00
CA TYR A 270 -3.51 -21.63 5.03
C TYR A 270 -3.67 -20.89 6.36
N HIS A 271 -3.46 -21.63 7.45
CA HIS A 271 -3.16 -21.13 8.77
C HIS A 271 -1.66 -20.86 8.91
N GLY A 272 -1.27 -19.60 8.92
CA GLY A 272 0.10 -19.14 9.13
C GLY A 272 0.45 -18.98 10.61
N LEU A 273 1.57 -19.57 11.02
CA LEU A 273 2.22 -19.40 12.32
C LEU A 273 3.51 -18.61 12.15
N LEU A 274 3.69 -17.55 12.92
CA LEU A 274 4.96 -16.82 13.03
C LEU A 274 5.34 -16.66 14.50
N LYS A 275 6.57 -17.03 14.86
CA LYS A 275 7.15 -16.75 16.17
C LYS A 275 8.06 -15.53 16.09
N GLU A 276 7.65 -14.42 16.69
CA GLU A 276 8.40 -13.17 16.58
C GLU A 276 9.72 -13.21 17.37
N PRO A 277 10.83 -12.64 16.83
CA PRO A 277 12.10 -12.60 17.55
C PRO A 277 12.12 -11.69 18.77
N ALA A 278 11.28 -10.66 18.79
CA ALA A 278 11.32 -9.61 19.81
C ALA A 278 10.89 -10.13 21.19
N ASP A 279 9.84 -10.95 21.24
CA ASP A 279 9.21 -11.44 22.47
C ASP A 279 8.97 -12.96 22.47
N GLY A 280 9.23 -13.65 21.34
CA GLY A 280 8.96 -15.07 21.19
C GLY A 280 7.47 -15.41 21.06
N ALA A 281 6.60 -14.42 20.87
CA ALA A 281 5.16 -14.63 20.78
C ALA A 281 4.78 -15.34 19.48
N LEU A 282 3.81 -16.26 19.58
CA LEU A 282 3.22 -16.95 18.43
C LEU A 282 2.06 -16.11 17.89
N ARG A 283 2.10 -15.79 16.59
CA ARG A 283 1.09 -14.99 15.92
C ARG A 283 0.40 -15.79 14.84
N TYR A 284 -0.93 -15.70 14.84
CA TYR A 284 -1.77 -16.27 13.81
C TYR A 284 -1.92 -15.29 12.64
N ARG A 285 -1.90 -15.83 11.43
CA ARG A 285 -2.24 -15.12 10.20
C ARG A 285 -2.98 -16.05 9.27
N ARG A 286 -4.18 -15.66 8.82
CA ARG A 286 -4.87 -16.30 7.68
C ARG A 286 -4.11 -15.92 6.41
N VAL A 287 -3.72 -16.88 5.58
CA VAL A 287 -2.89 -16.67 4.37
C VAL A 287 -3.58 -17.30 3.17
N GLY A 288 -3.99 -16.48 2.20
CA GLY A 288 -4.50 -17.01 0.93
C GLY A 288 -3.38 -17.52 0.02
N ALA A 289 -3.70 -18.34 -0.98
CA ALA A 289 -2.74 -18.85 -1.97
C ALA A 289 -1.88 -17.75 -2.62
N GLY A 290 -2.47 -16.58 -2.91
CA GLY A 290 -1.74 -15.43 -3.47
C GLY A 290 -0.84 -14.67 -2.49
N GLU A 291 -0.92 -14.97 -1.18
CA GLU A 291 -0.19 -14.28 -0.11
C GLU A 291 0.95 -15.14 0.47
N VAL A 292 1.12 -16.38 0.00
CA VAL A 292 2.14 -17.32 0.46
C VAL A 292 3.54 -16.70 0.41
N THR A 293 3.91 -16.10 -0.72
CA THR A 293 5.24 -15.47 -0.88
C THR A 293 5.48 -14.36 0.15
N VAL A 294 4.47 -13.53 0.42
CA VAL A 294 4.55 -12.45 1.41
C VAL A 294 4.69 -13.01 2.83
N PHE A 295 4.00 -14.11 3.12
CA PHE A 295 4.15 -14.81 4.39
C PHE A 295 5.55 -15.39 4.55
N LEU A 296 6.09 -16.05 3.51
CA LEU A 296 7.44 -16.65 3.55
C LEU A 296 8.54 -15.58 3.67
N GLU A 297 8.37 -14.40 3.09
CA GLU A 297 9.27 -13.27 3.33
C GLU A 297 9.28 -12.82 4.78
N ALA A 298 8.11 -12.70 5.42
CA ALA A 298 8.01 -12.40 6.84
C ALA A 298 8.62 -13.51 7.72
N ALA A 299 8.43 -14.77 7.31
CA ALA A 299 8.97 -15.95 7.98
C ALA A 299 10.51 -15.96 8.04
N ARG A 300 11.20 -15.35 7.07
CA ARG A 300 12.68 -15.21 7.09
C ARG A 300 13.18 -14.43 8.31
N ALA A 301 12.37 -13.53 8.84
CA ALA A 301 12.70 -12.77 10.04
C ALA A 301 12.15 -13.40 11.33
N ALA A 302 11.41 -14.51 11.26
CA ALA A 302 10.83 -15.17 12.42
C ALA A 302 11.81 -16.18 13.06
N LEU A 303 11.64 -16.46 14.35
CA LEU A 303 12.39 -17.51 15.04
C LEU A 303 11.96 -18.91 14.60
N SER A 304 10.66 -19.07 14.36
CA SER A 304 10.04 -20.28 13.82
C SER A 304 8.78 -19.88 13.07
N TRP A 305 8.39 -20.67 12.09
CA TRP A 305 7.20 -20.42 11.28
C TRP A 305 6.56 -21.72 10.82
N GLY A 306 5.30 -21.67 10.43
CA GLY A 306 4.59 -22.80 9.85
C GLY A 306 3.46 -22.31 8.97
N LEU A 307 3.14 -23.05 7.92
CA LEU A 307 2.05 -22.71 7.01
C LEU A 307 1.27 -23.99 6.72
N TYR A 308 0.11 -24.11 7.34
CA TYR A 308 -0.67 -25.34 7.34
C TYR A 308 -1.95 -25.13 6.52
N PRO A 309 -2.27 -25.97 5.53
CA PRO A 309 -3.54 -25.88 4.81
C PRO A 309 -4.73 -25.91 5.78
N VAL A 310 -5.78 -25.13 5.50
CA VAL A 310 -7.01 -25.16 6.32
C VAL A 310 -7.65 -26.55 6.28
N ASP A 311 -7.63 -27.19 5.11
CA ASP A 311 -8.15 -28.55 4.89
C ASP A 311 -7.03 -29.60 4.92
N ALA A 312 -6.03 -29.42 5.77
CA ALA A 312 -4.90 -30.35 5.88
C ALA A 312 -5.42 -31.78 6.21
N PRO A 313 -5.19 -32.78 5.33
CA PRO A 313 -5.79 -34.10 5.47
C PRO A 313 -5.24 -34.90 6.67
N ASP A 314 -4.09 -34.48 7.18
CA ASP A 314 -3.38 -35.05 8.32
C ASP A 314 -3.64 -34.27 9.63
N ALA A 315 -4.36 -33.15 9.56
CA ALA A 315 -4.73 -32.40 10.75
C ALA A 315 -5.83 -33.12 11.54
N VAL A 316 -5.63 -33.24 12.85
CA VAL A 316 -6.61 -33.87 13.74
C VAL A 316 -7.43 -32.77 14.42
N VAL A 317 -8.74 -32.77 14.16
CA VAL A 317 -9.68 -31.77 14.70
C VAL A 317 -10.49 -32.37 15.84
N ALA A 318 -10.57 -31.63 16.95
CA ALA A 318 -11.40 -32.02 18.09
C ALA A 318 -12.02 -30.81 18.80
N VAL A 319 -13.20 -30.98 19.39
CA VAL A 319 -13.89 -29.93 20.15
C VAL A 319 -13.70 -30.12 21.64
N VAL A 320 -13.33 -29.05 22.36
CA VAL A 320 -13.26 -29.08 23.83
C VAL A 320 -14.68 -29.12 24.40
N PRO A 321 -15.02 -30.10 25.26
CA PRO A 321 -16.34 -30.19 25.86
C PRO A 321 -16.76 -28.87 26.51
N GLY A 322 -17.97 -28.39 26.19
CA GLY A 322 -18.61 -27.33 26.95
C GLY A 322 -19.03 -27.86 28.31
N GLY A 323 -18.61 -27.20 29.39
CA GLY A 323 -19.04 -27.51 30.76
C GLY A 323 -20.48 -27.10 31.05
#